data_AF-A0A6G0QF01-F1
#
_entry.id   AF-A0A6G0QF01-F1
#
_cell.length_a   1.000
_cell.length_b   1.000
_cell.length_c   1.000
_cell.angle_alpha   90.00
_cell.angle_beta   90.00
_cell.angle_gamma   90.00
#
_symmetry.space_group_name_H-M   'P 1'
#
loop_
_entity.id
_entity.type
_entity.pdbx_description
1 polymer ?
#
loop_
_entity_poly.entity_id
_entity_poly.type
_entity_poly.pdbx_seq_one_letter_code
_entity_poly.pdbx_strand_id
1 'polypeptide(L)'
;MGCRCFRTWLPLAASAAAALAPSNASSSFDSLLQSTRLLADADHTVLFNSWSNVPDTLSHLLAFVLVLLGARPLGLFFPKYVRLPLITGYFVAGILSGPFLANLLNENVVDMLGSYVIVFALSFISFQAGQEIYLPELRPQIKSILAQLATYYCTAMTLGTNVFMLDTGAFFYSDLAHSSQLGIALMFASISVLVSPSTVMPLKIELNSVGPFTHLALGTCMTAEFVVLVSFSVLRVVASIYCAKLDDRPRASPSPWASSS
;
A
#
# COMPACT_ATOMS: atom_id res chain seq x y z
N MET A 1 -41.69 -7.20 -3.35
CA MET A 1 -41.10 -8.29 -4.16
C MET A 1 -39.64 -7.95 -4.42
N GLY A 2 -38.68 -8.80 -4.03
CA GLY A 2 -37.25 -8.55 -4.30
C GLY A 2 -36.22 -9.19 -3.36
N CYS A 3 -36.60 -9.88 -2.28
CA CYS A 3 -35.67 -10.56 -1.37
C CYS A 3 -35.21 -11.94 -1.86
N ARG A 4 -34.69 -12.06 -3.09
CA ARG A 4 -34.13 -13.33 -3.60
C ARG A 4 -32.73 -13.26 -4.21
N CYS A 5 -32.14 -12.09 -4.40
CA CYS A 5 -30.83 -11.97 -5.01
C CYS A 5 -29.65 -12.13 -4.02
N PHE A 6 -29.87 -11.92 -2.72
CA PHE A 6 -28.78 -12.00 -1.72
C PHE A 6 -28.36 -13.45 -1.38
N ARG A 7 -29.19 -14.45 -1.70
CA ARG A 7 -28.98 -15.85 -1.30
C ARG A 7 -28.14 -16.66 -2.29
N THR A 8 -27.92 -16.14 -3.50
CA THR A 8 -27.09 -16.76 -4.55
C THR A 8 -25.61 -16.37 -4.48
N TRP A 9 -25.24 -15.41 -3.62
CA TRP A 9 -23.85 -14.98 -3.42
C TRP A 9 -23.14 -15.67 -2.25
N LEU A 10 -23.89 -16.41 -1.43
CA LEU A 10 -23.31 -17.24 -0.36
C LEU A 10 -22.35 -18.34 -0.84
N PRO A 11 -22.56 -19.04 -1.98
CA PRO A 11 -21.64 -20.09 -2.42
C PRO A 11 -20.34 -19.54 -3.05
N LEU A 12 -20.32 -18.30 -3.57
CA LEU A 12 -19.08 -17.72 -4.11
C LEU A 12 -18.18 -17.13 -3.02
N ALA A 13 -18.75 -16.57 -1.94
CA ALA A 13 -17.99 -16.17 -0.76
C ALA A 13 -17.44 -17.36 0.03
N ALA A 14 -18.09 -18.54 -0.07
CA ALA A 14 -17.63 -19.77 0.58
C ALA A 14 -16.35 -20.35 -0.05
N SER A 15 -16.11 -20.14 -1.34
CA SER A 15 -14.84 -20.56 -1.97
C SER A 15 -13.64 -19.69 -1.61
N ALA A 16 -13.84 -18.44 -1.19
CA ALA A 16 -12.77 -17.60 -0.67
C ALA A 16 -12.44 -17.92 0.81
N ALA A 17 -13.43 -18.40 1.58
CA ALA A 17 -13.22 -18.82 2.97
C ALA A 17 -12.55 -20.19 3.11
N ALA A 18 -12.64 -21.07 2.09
CA ALA A 18 -11.98 -22.38 2.10
C ALA A 18 -10.45 -22.31 1.89
N ALA A 19 -9.89 -21.15 1.59
CA ALA A 19 -8.45 -20.90 1.56
C ALA A 19 -7.91 -20.34 2.90
N LEU A 20 -8.75 -20.19 3.92
CA LEU A 20 -8.32 -19.93 5.30
C LEU A 20 -7.87 -21.24 5.96
N ALA A 21 -6.82 -21.85 5.41
CA ALA A 21 -5.99 -22.72 6.24
C ALA A 21 -5.33 -21.85 7.33
N PRO A 22 -5.18 -22.34 8.57
CA PRO A 22 -4.36 -21.67 9.57
C PRO A 22 -2.90 -21.86 9.19
N SER A 23 -2.44 -21.20 8.13
CA SER A 23 -1.04 -21.23 7.72
C SER A 23 -0.34 -19.99 8.25
N ASN A 24 0.38 -20.21 9.35
CA ASN A 24 1.51 -19.43 9.82
C ASN A 24 1.25 -17.94 10.15
N ALA A 25 0.65 -17.69 11.31
CA ALA A 25 1.01 -16.50 12.10
C ALA A 25 2.51 -16.46 12.45
N SER A 26 3.21 -17.59 12.30
CA SER A 26 4.66 -17.68 12.41
C SER A 26 5.42 -17.01 11.28
N SER A 27 4.88 -16.76 10.07
CA SER A 27 5.67 -16.10 9.02
C SER A 27 5.79 -14.58 9.20
N SER A 28 4.77 -13.93 9.77
CA SER A 28 4.85 -12.54 10.23
C SER A 28 5.74 -12.39 11.47
N PHE A 29 5.75 -13.40 12.33
CA PHE A 29 6.64 -13.44 13.49
C PHE A 29 8.08 -13.80 13.09
N ASP A 30 8.28 -14.73 12.15
CA ASP A 30 9.58 -15.14 11.60
C ASP A 30 10.18 -14.03 10.73
N SER A 31 9.38 -13.24 10.01
CA SER A 31 9.91 -12.03 9.36
C SER A 31 10.30 -10.95 10.36
N LEU A 32 9.61 -10.84 11.52
CA LEU A 32 10.07 -10.01 12.64
C LEU A 32 11.30 -10.59 13.34
N LEU A 33 11.39 -11.91 13.51
CA LEU A 33 12.51 -12.58 14.16
C LEU A 33 13.74 -12.61 13.24
N GLN A 34 13.53 -12.74 11.94
CA GLN A 34 14.56 -12.68 10.91
C GLN A 34 15.00 -11.25 10.61
N SER A 35 14.11 -10.26 10.69
CA SER A 35 14.53 -8.85 10.72
C SER A 35 15.24 -8.51 12.04
N THR A 36 14.84 -9.07 13.19
CA THR A 36 15.58 -8.92 14.45
C THR A 36 16.95 -9.59 14.39
N ARG A 37 17.08 -10.73 13.71
CA ARG A 37 18.35 -11.45 13.49
C ARG A 37 19.25 -10.73 12.48
N LEU A 38 18.69 -10.13 11.42
CA LEU A 38 19.44 -9.29 10.48
C LEU A 38 19.81 -7.92 11.09
N LEU A 39 19.01 -7.38 12.02
CA LEU A 39 19.36 -6.21 12.83
C LEU A 39 20.45 -6.51 13.87
N ALA A 40 20.63 -7.77 14.27
CA ALA A 40 21.70 -8.19 15.18
C ALA A 40 23.06 -8.39 14.48
N ASP A 41 23.06 -8.58 13.15
CA ASP A 41 24.28 -8.74 12.33
C ASP A 41 24.67 -7.43 11.59
N ALA A 42 23.77 -6.46 11.54
CA ALA A 42 23.99 -5.14 10.95
C ALA A 42 24.38 -4.09 12.01
N ASP A 43 25.59 -4.22 12.54
CA ASP A 43 26.21 -3.24 13.45
C ASP A 43 26.37 -1.81 12.84
N HIS A 44 26.00 -1.64 11.56
CA HIS A 44 26.02 -0.37 10.83
C HIS A 44 24.64 0.28 10.58
N THR A 45 23.51 -0.35 10.90
CA THR A 45 22.15 0.17 10.52
C THR A 45 21.35 0.79 11.66
N VAL A 46 21.91 0.85 12.86
CA VAL A 46 21.28 1.45 14.03
C VAL A 46 21.76 2.90 14.20
N LEU A 47 20.82 3.83 14.02
CA LEU A 47 21.00 5.30 13.92
C LEU A 47 21.89 5.92 15.04
N PHE A 48 22.07 5.23 16.17
CA PHE A 48 22.78 5.73 17.35
C PHE A 48 23.72 4.73 18.05
N ASN A 49 24.17 3.64 17.41
CA ASN A 49 24.98 2.63 18.12
C ASN A 49 26.46 3.03 18.33
N SER A 50 27.04 3.83 17.42
CA SER A 50 28.43 4.27 17.53
C SER A 50 28.53 5.78 17.76
N TRP A 51 29.18 6.17 18.87
CA TRP A 51 29.48 7.57 19.22
C TRP A 51 30.28 8.32 18.14
N SER A 52 30.97 7.61 17.23
CA SER A 52 31.74 8.20 16.13
C SER A 52 30.89 8.61 14.93
N ASN A 53 29.72 8.00 14.72
CA ASN A 53 28.87 8.22 13.54
C ASN A 53 27.68 9.15 13.83
N VAL A 54 27.52 9.57 15.08
CA VAL A 54 26.53 10.58 15.51
C VAL A 54 26.56 11.87 14.68
N PRO A 55 27.71 12.47 14.31
CA PRO A 55 27.70 13.68 13.49
C PRO A 55 27.16 13.43 12.08
N ASP A 56 27.48 12.27 11.49
CA ASP A 56 26.97 11.91 10.17
C ASP A 56 25.47 11.64 10.23
N THR A 57 24.98 10.83 11.17
CA THR A 57 23.54 10.56 11.29
C THR A 57 22.73 11.81 11.61
N LEU A 58 23.27 12.73 12.40
CA LEU A 58 22.66 14.03 12.68
C LEU A 58 22.57 14.91 11.43
N SER A 59 23.62 14.92 10.59
CA SER A 59 23.58 15.65 9.31
C SER A 59 22.52 15.10 8.36
N HIS A 60 22.36 13.77 8.30
CA HIS A 60 21.35 13.10 7.46
C HIS A 60 19.93 13.40 7.96
N LEU A 61 19.73 13.42 9.28
CA LEU A 61 18.47 13.81 9.91
C LEU A 61 18.15 15.28 9.67
N LEU A 62 19.15 16.17 9.78
CA LEU A 62 18.97 17.60 9.53
C LEU A 62 18.61 17.86 8.07
N ALA A 63 19.28 17.19 7.12
CA ALA A 63 18.92 17.23 5.71
C ALA A 63 17.46 16.84 5.51
N PHE A 64 17.01 15.72 6.09
CA PHE A 64 15.62 15.27 6.03
C PHE A 64 14.63 16.30 6.63
N VAL A 65 14.95 16.89 7.79
CA VAL A 65 14.12 17.96 8.40
C VAL A 65 14.05 19.20 7.50
N LEU A 66 15.16 19.57 6.85
CA LEU A 66 15.19 20.66 5.89
C LEU A 66 14.29 20.38 4.68
N VAL A 67 14.28 19.15 4.17
CA VAL A 67 13.33 18.71 3.13
C VAL A 67 11.89 18.85 3.60
N LEU A 68 11.57 18.36 4.80
CA LEU A 68 10.21 18.49 5.37
C LEU A 68 9.78 19.96 5.51
N LEU A 69 10.71 20.82 5.93
CA LEU A 69 10.45 22.26 6.05
C LEU A 69 10.21 22.90 4.68
N GLY A 70 10.97 22.49 3.65
CA GLY A 70 10.79 22.93 2.26
C GLY A 70 9.55 22.36 1.57
N ALA A 71 9.10 21.17 1.98
CA ALA A 71 7.91 20.52 1.42
C ALA A 71 6.62 21.25 1.79
N ARG A 72 6.55 21.88 2.98
CA ARG A 72 5.36 22.63 3.44
C ARG A 72 4.97 23.80 2.52
N PRO A 73 5.87 24.75 2.18
CA PRO A 73 5.52 25.85 1.27
C PRO A 73 5.24 25.35 -0.15
N LEU A 74 5.98 24.34 -0.64
CA LEU A 74 5.74 23.75 -1.95
C LEU A 74 4.36 23.08 -2.03
N GLY A 75 3.99 22.29 -1.02
CA GLY A 75 2.67 21.67 -0.92
C GLY A 75 1.54 22.69 -1.02
N LEU A 76 1.63 23.83 -0.31
CA LEU A 76 0.60 24.88 -0.30
C LEU A 76 0.59 25.77 -1.56
N PHE A 77 1.71 25.85 -2.28
CA PHE A 77 1.84 26.67 -3.48
C PHE A 77 1.02 26.09 -4.65
N PHE A 78 1.13 24.79 -4.92
CA PHE A 78 0.45 24.12 -6.04
C PHE A 78 -1.09 24.26 -6.05
N PRO A 79 -1.83 24.02 -4.96
CA PRO A 79 -3.28 24.19 -4.97
C PRO A 79 -3.69 25.66 -5.14
N LYS A 80 -2.89 26.62 -4.64
CA LYS A 80 -3.20 28.05 -4.71
C LYS A 80 -3.01 28.63 -6.13
N TYR A 81 -1.95 28.24 -6.83
CA TYR A 81 -1.61 28.83 -8.14
C TYR A 81 -2.03 27.96 -9.33
N VAL A 82 -2.02 26.63 -9.16
CA VAL A 82 -2.18 25.67 -10.26
C VAL A 82 -3.47 24.84 -10.11
N ARG A 83 -4.23 25.00 -9.01
CA ARG A 83 -5.43 24.20 -8.67
C ARG A 83 -5.19 22.68 -8.71
N LEU A 84 -3.95 22.26 -8.44
CA LEU A 84 -3.57 20.85 -8.39
C LEU A 84 -3.73 20.30 -6.96
N PRO A 85 -3.99 18.99 -6.79
CA PRO A 85 -4.03 18.35 -5.48
C PRO A 85 -2.72 18.57 -4.70
N LEU A 86 -2.83 18.80 -3.39
CA LEU A 86 -1.70 19.05 -2.47
C LEU A 86 -0.58 17.98 -2.59
N ILE A 87 -0.97 16.73 -2.85
CA ILE A 87 -0.04 15.58 -3.01
C ILE A 87 0.97 15.79 -4.14
N THR A 88 0.59 16.48 -5.21
CA THR A 88 1.48 16.76 -6.34
C THR A 88 2.63 17.69 -5.93
N GLY A 89 2.37 18.67 -5.05
CA GLY A 89 3.40 19.58 -4.53
C GLY A 89 4.42 18.86 -3.64
N TYR A 90 3.96 17.91 -2.82
CA TYR A 90 4.87 17.06 -2.04
C TYR A 90 5.69 16.11 -2.92
N PHE A 91 5.09 15.58 -3.99
CA PHE A 91 5.81 14.73 -4.95
C PHE A 91 6.93 15.51 -5.66
N VAL A 92 6.65 16.73 -6.12
CA VAL A 92 7.66 17.61 -6.73
C VAL A 92 8.76 17.95 -5.73
N ALA A 93 8.43 18.27 -4.47
CA ALA A 93 9.42 18.53 -3.43
C ALA A 93 10.35 17.31 -3.21
N GLY A 94 9.80 16.09 -3.24
CA GLY A 94 10.57 14.86 -3.14
C GLY A 94 11.54 14.66 -4.31
N ILE A 95 11.09 14.88 -5.55
CA ILE A 95 11.96 14.78 -6.74
C ILE A 95 13.07 15.83 -6.70
N LEU A 96 12.74 17.09 -6.38
CA LEU A 96 13.72 18.17 -6.29
C LEU A 96 14.78 17.88 -5.23
N SER A 97 14.38 17.31 -4.10
CA SER A 97 15.29 17.03 -2.98
C SER A 97 16.00 15.68 -3.06
N GLY A 98 15.59 14.80 -3.96
CA GLY A 98 16.16 13.47 -4.13
C GLY A 98 17.57 13.47 -4.73
N PRO A 99 18.17 12.28 -4.90
CA PRO A 99 19.54 12.13 -5.39
C PRO A 99 19.74 12.69 -6.81
N PHE A 100 18.67 12.78 -7.60
CA PHE A 100 18.72 13.18 -9.01
C PHE A 100 18.87 14.69 -9.25
N LEU A 101 18.39 15.56 -8.35
CA LEU A 101 18.41 17.02 -8.54
C LEU A 101 19.28 17.73 -7.51
N ALA A 102 18.86 17.79 -6.25
CA ALA A 102 19.60 18.50 -5.20
C ALA A 102 20.63 17.62 -4.47
N ASN A 103 20.52 16.29 -4.58
CA ASN A 103 21.33 15.30 -3.85
C ASN A 103 21.43 15.59 -2.33
N LEU A 104 20.39 16.21 -1.77
CA LEU A 104 20.26 16.49 -0.33
C LEU A 104 19.94 15.21 0.44
N LEU A 105 19.17 14.30 -0.19
CA LEU A 105 18.91 12.95 0.29
C LEU A 105 19.66 11.96 -0.60
N ASN A 106 20.85 11.57 -0.17
CA ASN A 106 21.65 10.53 -0.83
C ASN A 106 20.96 9.15 -0.69
N GLU A 107 21.28 8.20 -1.57
CA GLU A 107 20.71 6.84 -1.57
C GLU A 107 20.84 6.15 -0.21
N ASN A 108 22.01 6.29 0.44
CA ASN A 108 22.23 5.75 1.79
C ASN A 108 21.30 6.36 2.85
N VAL A 109 20.95 7.66 2.72
CA VAL A 109 19.98 8.32 3.63
C VAL A 109 18.60 7.72 3.42
N VAL A 110 18.20 7.51 2.17
CA VAL A 110 16.88 6.99 1.81
C VAL A 110 16.73 5.54 2.26
N ASP A 111 17.74 4.70 2.08
CA ASP A 111 17.71 3.29 2.50
C ASP A 111 17.64 3.15 4.03
N MET A 112 18.45 3.93 4.76
CA MET A 112 18.45 3.92 6.22
C MET A 112 17.18 4.52 6.80
N LEU A 113 16.80 5.73 6.39
CA LEU A 113 15.76 6.52 7.04
C LEU A 113 14.38 6.25 6.45
N GLY A 114 14.28 5.91 5.17
CA GLY A 114 13.03 5.74 4.44
C GLY A 114 12.14 4.66 5.03
N SER A 115 12.72 3.51 5.40
CA SER A 115 11.95 2.41 6.02
C SER A 115 11.28 2.83 7.33
N TYR A 116 12.02 3.49 8.23
CA TYR A 116 11.47 3.99 9.51
C TYR A 116 10.43 5.09 9.30
N VAL A 117 10.70 6.03 8.40
CA VAL A 117 9.78 7.13 8.09
C VAL A 117 8.46 6.60 7.51
N ILE A 118 8.51 5.61 6.62
CA ILE A 118 7.31 5.01 6.01
C ILE A 118 6.46 4.32 7.09
N VAL A 119 7.06 3.53 7.98
CA VAL A 119 6.33 2.83 9.04
C VAL A 119 5.69 3.82 10.01
N PHE A 120 6.42 4.88 10.38
CA PHE A 120 5.92 5.92 11.26
C PHE A 120 4.80 6.75 10.61
N ALA A 121 4.96 7.12 9.34
CA ALA A 121 3.94 7.83 8.58
C ALA A 121 2.66 7.00 8.42
N LEU A 122 2.78 5.72 8.08
CA LEU A 122 1.63 4.82 7.95
C LEU A 122 0.90 4.63 9.29
N SER A 123 1.64 4.58 10.41
CA SER A 123 1.07 4.56 11.76
C SER A 123 0.24 5.81 12.05
N PHE A 124 0.73 7.00 11.71
CA PHE A 124 -0.03 8.24 11.89
C PHE A 124 -1.24 8.38 10.97
N ILE A 125 -1.14 7.94 9.71
CA ILE A 125 -2.27 7.92 8.78
C ILE A 125 -3.38 7.02 9.33
N SER A 126 -3.03 5.82 9.78
CA SER A 126 -3.96 4.88 10.41
C SER A 126 -4.58 5.46 11.69
N PHE A 127 -3.78 6.12 12.53
CA PHE A 127 -4.27 6.77 13.74
C PHE A 127 -5.22 7.94 13.45
N GLN A 128 -4.91 8.76 12.44
CA GLN A 128 -5.76 9.86 12.01
C GLN A 128 -7.09 9.34 11.45
N ALA A 129 -7.06 8.33 10.59
CA ALA A 129 -8.26 7.69 10.07
C ALA A 129 -9.12 7.09 11.19
N GLY A 130 -8.48 6.51 12.22
CA GLY A 130 -9.16 5.99 13.41
C GLY A 130 -9.88 7.07 14.22
N GLN A 131 -9.32 8.28 14.34
CA GLN A 131 -9.96 9.40 15.03
C GLN A 131 -11.13 10.02 14.25
N GLU A 132 -11.20 9.80 12.93
CA GLU A 132 -12.26 10.35 12.08
C GLU A 132 -13.51 9.45 12.05
N ILE A 133 -13.42 8.19 12.48
CA ILE A 133 -14.53 7.24 12.50
C ILE A 133 -15.48 7.53 13.69
N TYR A 134 -16.63 8.12 13.41
CA TYR A 134 -17.72 8.29 14.39
C TYR A 134 -18.65 7.07 14.42
N LEU A 135 -18.32 6.07 15.26
CA LEU A 135 -19.09 4.83 15.43
C LEU A 135 -20.61 5.00 15.68
N PRO A 136 -21.10 5.99 16.45
CA PRO A 136 -22.53 6.12 16.73
C PRO A 136 -23.38 6.41 15.49
N GLU A 137 -22.90 7.22 14.54
CA GLU A 137 -23.61 7.46 13.27
C GLU A 137 -23.51 6.28 12.31
N LEU A 138 -22.43 5.49 12.36
CA LEU A 138 -22.25 4.34 11.47
C LEU A 138 -23.10 3.13 11.90
N ARG A 139 -23.30 2.90 13.20
CA ARG A 139 -24.02 1.72 13.75
C ARG A 139 -25.30 1.31 13.01
N PRO A 140 -26.25 2.21 12.70
CA PRO A 140 -27.47 1.84 11.99
C PRO A 140 -27.24 1.41 10.54
N GLN A 141 -26.12 1.79 9.92
CA GLN A 141 -25.81 1.56 8.50
C GLN A 141 -24.66 0.55 8.27
N ILE A 142 -24.01 0.03 9.31
CA ILE A 142 -22.85 -0.89 9.20
C ILE A 142 -23.12 -2.06 8.25
N LYS A 143 -24.32 -2.65 8.27
CA LYS A 143 -24.65 -3.77 7.37
C LYS A 143 -24.58 -3.37 5.90
N SER A 144 -25.05 -2.16 5.58
CA SER A 144 -24.99 -1.63 4.21
C SER A 144 -23.56 -1.25 3.83
N ILE A 145 -22.79 -0.68 4.76
CA ILE A 145 -21.37 -0.33 4.56
C ILE A 145 -20.56 -1.58 4.22
N LEU A 146 -20.71 -2.65 5.02
CA LEU A 146 -20.03 -3.91 4.81
C LEU A 146 -20.47 -4.62 3.52
N ALA A 147 -21.76 -4.58 3.18
CA ALA A 147 -22.26 -5.16 1.93
C ALA A 147 -21.70 -4.43 0.70
N GLN A 148 -21.67 -3.09 0.74
CA GLN A 148 -21.10 -2.27 -0.32
C GLN A 148 -19.59 -2.48 -0.44
N LEU A 149 -18.88 -2.52 0.70
CA LEU A 149 -17.45 -2.77 0.76
C LEU A 149 -17.10 -4.15 0.18
N ALA A 150 -17.81 -5.20 0.60
CA ALA A 150 -17.58 -6.56 0.10
C ALA A 150 -17.81 -6.65 -1.41
N THR A 151 -18.88 -6.01 -1.91
CA THR A 151 -19.19 -5.98 -3.33
C THR A 151 -18.10 -5.25 -4.12
N TYR A 152 -17.68 -4.06 -3.66
CA TYR A 152 -16.60 -3.30 -4.29
C TYR A 152 -15.27 -4.06 -4.28
N TYR A 153 -14.90 -4.64 -3.14
CA TYR A 153 -13.68 -5.44 -3.01
C TYR A 153 -13.70 -6.67 -3.95
N CYS A 154 -14.76 -7.46 -3.95
CA CYS A 154 -14.87 -8.64 -4.81
C CYS A 154 -14.86 -8.29 -6.31
N THR A 155 -15.55 -7.21 -6.70
CA THR A 155 -15.59 -6.78 -8.10
C THR A 155 -14.26 -6.21 -8.56
N ALA A 156 -13.61 -5.37 -7.75
CA ALA A 156 -12.30 -4.82 -8.08
C ALA A 156 -11.21 -5.91 -8.09
N MET A 157 -11.27 -6.89 -7.19
CA MET A 157 -10.32 -8.00 -7.16
C MET A 157 -10.46 -8.90 -8.40
N THR A 158 -11.69 -9.25 -8.78
CA THR A 158 -11.93 -10.07 -9.97
C THR A 158 -11.57 -9.31 -11.24
N LEU A 159 -12.04 -8.07 -11.40
CA LEU A 159 -11.75 -7.26 -12.58
C LEU A 159 -10.26 -6.94 -12.70
N GLY A 160 -9.62 -6.50 -11.60
CA GLY A 160 -8.20 -6.18 -11.56
C GLY A 160 -7.34 -7.36 -11.95
N THR A 161 -7.59 -8.54 -11.37
CA THR A 161 -6.82 -9.75 -11.71
C THR A 161 -6.95 -10.12 -13.18
N ASN A 162 -8.16 -10.05 -13.75
CA ASN A 162 -8.37 -10.33 -15.17
C ASN A 162 -7.62 -9.32 -16.07
N VAL A 163 -7.68 -8.03 -15.74
CA VAL A 163 -6.98 -6.98 -16.50
C VAL A 163 -5.47 -7.19 -16.45
N PHE A 164 -4.89 -7.42 -15.27
CA PHE A 164 -3.45 -7.62 -15.12
C PHE A 164 -2.95 -8.93 -15.77
N MET A 165 -3.79 -9.96 -15.85
CA MET A 165 -3.47 -11.21 -16.55
C MET A 165 -3.58 -11.09 -18.07
N LEU A 166 -4.43 -10.20 -18.59
CA LEU A 166 -4.53 -9.96 -20.04
C LEU A 166 -3.41 -9.04 -20.53
N ASP A 167 -2.92 -8.14 -19.68
CA ASP A 167 -1.86 -7.19 -20.00
C ASP A 167 -0.47 -7.74 -19.65
N THR A 168 -0.11 -8.90 -20.23
CA THR A 168 1.21 -9.53 -20.04
C THR A 168 2.35 -8.76 -20.74
N GLY A 169 2.02 -7.86 -21.66
CA GLY A 169 2.98 -7.10 -22.46
C GLY A 169 3.47 -5.80 -21.80
N ALA A 170 2.63 -5.10 -21.03
CA ALA A 170 2.99 -3.78 -20.49
C ALA A 170 3.97 -3.82 -19.30
N PHE A 171 4.03 -4.94 -18.58
CA PHE A 171 4.72 -5.01 -17.29
C PHE A 171 5.92 -5.99 -17.26
N PHE A 172 6.37 -6.48 -18.42
CA PHE A 172 7.61 -7.27 -18.55
C PHE A 172 7.69 -8.54 -17.66
N TYR A 173 6.55 -9.12 -17.28
CA TYR A 173 6.49 -10.39 -16.54
C TYR A 173 5.99 -11.58 -17.40
N SER A 174 6.05 -11.45 -18.73
CA SER A 174 5.66 -12.50 -19.69
C SER A 174 6.47 -13.79 -19.55
N ASP A 175 7.73 -13.68 -19.14
CA ASP A 175 8.65 -14.83 -18.96
C ASP A 175 8.46 -15.56 -17.62
N LEU A 176 7.62 -15.03 -16.72
CA LEU A 176 7.31 -15.67 -15.45
C LEU A 176 6.23 -16.75 -15.63
N ALA A 177 6.31 -17.82 -14.84
CA ALA A 177 5.27 -18.84 -14.86
C ALA A 177 3.92 -18.28 -14.40
N HIS A 178 2.84 -18.88 -14.91
CA HIS A 178 1.47 -18.43 -14.69
C HIS A 178 1.08 -18.29 -13.21
N SER A 179 1.67 -19.11 -12.32
CA SER A 179 1.44 -19.03 -10.88
C SER A 179 2.03 -17.76 -10.25
N SER A 180 3.22 -17.34 -10.66
CA SER A 180 3.86 -16.11 -10.17
C SER A 180 3.17 -14.87 -10.73
N GLN A 181 2.79 -14.91 -12.02
CA GLN A 181 1.97 -13.88 -12.65
C GLN A 181 0.66 -13.65 -11.89
N LEU A 182 -0.02 -14.73 -11.48
CA LEU A 182 -1.24 -14.65 -10.68
C LEU A 182 -1.00 -14.02 -9.30
N GLY A 183 0.09 -14.38 -8.61
CA GLY A 183 0.45 -13.76 -7.33
C GLY A 183 0.67 -12.24 -7.45
N ILE A 184 1.41 -11.82 -8.46
CA ILE A 184 1.69 -10.41 -8.75
C ILE A 184 0.39 -9.66 -9.14
N ALA A 185 -0.42 -10.26 -10.02
CA ALA A 185 -1.69 -9.69 -10.46
C ALA A 185 -2.67 -9.47 -9.28
N LEU A 186 -2.74 -10.42 -8.34
CA LEU A 186 -3.56 -10.27 -7.15
C LEU A 186 -3.06 -9.12 -6.26
N MET A 187 -1.75 -8.95 -6.10
CA MET A 187 -1.19 -7.82 -5.33
C MET A 187 -1.58 -6.47 -5.94
N PHE A 188 -1.42 -6.31 -7.26
CA PHE A 188 -1.80 -5.09 -7.96
C PHE A 188 -3.32 -4.85 -7.94
N ALA A 189 -4.11 -5.91 -8.08
CA ALA A 189 -5.57 -5.84 -7.98
C ALA A 189 -6.00 -5.31 -6.59
N SER A 190 -5.34 -5.74 -5.52
CA SER A 190 -5.62 -5.24 -4.17
C SER A 190 -5.25 -3.78 -3.99
N ILE A 191 -4.10 -3.33 -4.52
CA ILE A 191 -3.70 -1.92 -4.44
C ILE A 191 -4.70 -1.03 -5.18
N SER A 192 -5.24 -1.48 -6.31
CA SER A 192 -6.22 -0.71 -7.09
C SER A 192 -7.54 -0.44 -6.35
N VAL A 193 -7.84 -1.18 -5.28
CA VAL A 193 -9.06 -0.97 -4.47
C VAL A 193 -8.89 0.21 -3.50
N LEU A 194 -7.65 0.61 -3.22
CA LEU A 194 -7.34 1.64 -2.23
C LEU A 194 -8.02 2.97 -2.57
N VAL A 195 -8.71 3.53 -1.59
CA VAL A 195 -9.41 4.80 -1.69
C VAL A 195 -9.11 5.60 -0.42
N SER A 196 -8.77 6.88 -0.55
CA SER A 196 -8.28 7.70 0.56
C SER A 196 -9.34 8.69 1.06
N PRO A 197 -9.67 8.72 2.37
CA PRO A 197 -10.69 9.62 2.92
C PRO A 197 -10.23 11.09 2.95
N SER A 198 -8.92 11.31 3.05
CA SER A 198 -8.30 12.64 3.18
C SER A 198 -8.58 13.57 1.99
N THR A 199 -8.83 13.02 0.80
CA THR A 199 -9.16 13.80 -0.41
C THR A 199 -10.66 14.04 -0.54
N VAL A 200 -11.49 13.15 0.01
CA VAL A 200 -12.96 13.20 -0.13
C VAL A 200 -13.60 14.05 0.98
N MET A 201 -13.02 14.08 2.18
CA MET A 201 -13.58 14.84 3.31
C MET A 201 -13.64 16.35 3.06
N PRO A 202 -12.61 17.02 2.51
CA PRO A 202 -12.72 18.44 2.13
C PRO A 202 -13.81 18.70 1.09
N LEU A 203 -13.97 17.80 0.10
CA LEU A 203 -15.00 17.91 -0.92
C LEU A 203 -16.41 17.81 -0.34
N LYS A 204 -16.63 16.96 0.67
CA LYS A 204 -17.91 16.91 1.41
C LYS A 204 -18.25 18.28 2.01
N ILE A 205 -17.27 18.93 2.63
CA ILE A 205 -17.45 20.22 3.31
C ILE A 205 -17.70 21.33 2.28
N GLU A 206 -16.93 21.36 1.20
CA GLU A 206 -17.07 22.35 0.12
C GLU A 206 -18.41 22.25 -0.61
N LEU A 207 -18.85 21.03 -0.93
CA LEU A 207 -20.11 20.78 -1.62
C LEU A 207 -21.33 20.79 -0.69
N ASN A 208 -21.12 20.91 0.62
CA ASN A 208 -22.15 20.82 1.67
C ASN A 208 -23.13 19.64 1.44
N SER A 209 -22.60 18.50 0.96
CA SER A 209 -23.39 17.33 0.63
C SER A 209 -23.58 16.48 1.87
N VAL A 210 -24.68 16.70 2.59
CA VAL A 210 -25.09 15.89 3.74
C VAL A 210 -26.25 14.98 3.34
N GLY A 211 -25.97 13.68 3.20
CA GLY A 211 -26.97 12.70 2.79
C GLY A 211 -26.58 11.29 3.18
N PRO A 212 -27.56 10.36 3.27
CA PRO A 212 -27.31 8.98 3.70
C PRO A 212 -26.29 8.26 2.80
N PHE A 213 -26.26 8.59 1.50
CA PHE A 213 -25.26 8.05 0.57
C PHE A 213 -23.85 8.57 0.86
N THR A 214 -23.69 9.84 1.22
CA THR A 214 -22.37 10.42 1.56
C THR A 214 -21.84 9.82 2.86
N HIS A 215 -22.68 9.61 3.87
CA HIS A 215 -22.29 8.94 5.10
C HIS A 215 -21.90 7.47 4.84
N LEU A 216 -22.63 6.76 3.98
CA LEU A 216 -22.29 5.41 3.55
C LEU A 216 -20.93 5.37 2.85
N ALA A 217 -20.71 6.24 1.86
CA ALA A 217 -19.48 6.27 1.06
C ALA A 217 -18.24 6.62 1.90
N LEU A 218 -18.34 7.60 2.81
CA LEU A 218 -17.25 7.95 3.72
C LEU A 218 -16.95 6.82 4.71
N GLY A 219 -17.99 6.17 5.27
CA GLY A 219 -17.81 5.01 6.13
C GLY A 219 -17.18 3.82 5.39
N THR A 220 -17.58 3.57 4.15
CA THR A 220 -16.97 2.54 3.29
C THR A 220 -15.52 2.88 2.97
N CYS A 221 -15.19 4.12 2.63
CA CYS A 221 -13.82 4.57 2.34
C CYS A 221 -12.88 4.33 3.53
N MET A 222 -13.28 4.74 4.74
CA MET A 222 -12.47 4.58 5.95
C MET A 222 -12.27 3.11 6.32
N THR A 223 -13.32 2.28 6.21
CA THR A 223 -13.21 0.84 6.49
C THR A 223 -12.46 0.07 5.40
N ALA A 224 -12.56 0.50 4.14
CA ALA A 224 -11.85 -0.09 3.01
C ALA A 224 -10.34 0.02 3.17
N GLU A 225 -9.83 1.15 3.65
CA GLU A 225 -8.40 1.38 3.82
C GLU A 225 -7.75 0.29 4.70
N PHE A 226 -8.36 -0.01 5.85
CA PHE A 226 -7.87 -1.08 6.73
C PHE A 226 -7.99 -2.47 6.09
N VAL A 227 -9.14 -2.77 5.48
CA VAL A 227 -9.38 -4.08 4.85
C VAL A 227 -8.40 -4.33 3.70
N VAL A 228 -8.16 -3.33 2.86
CA VAL A 228 -7.24 -3.42 1.72
C VAL A 228 -5.79 -3.55 2.19
N LEU A 229 -5.37 -2.85 3.25
CA LEU A 229 -4.01 -2.99 3.80
C LEU A 229 -3.77 -4.41 4.35
N VAL A 230 -4.74 -4.99 5.05
CA VAL A 230 -4.66 -6.38 5.53
C VAL A 230 -4.63 -7.35 4.35
N SER A 231 -5.53 -7.18 3.37
CA SER A 231 -5.56 -8.01 2.17
C SER A 231 -4.26 -7.93 1.38
N PHE A 232 -3.69 -6.72 1.20
CA PHE A 232 -2.42 -6.52 0.52
C PHE A 232 -1.27 -7.25 1.23
N SER A 233 -1.24 -7.21 2.57
CA SER A 233 -0.26 -7.96 3.36
C SER A 233 -0.35 -9.47 3.12
N VAL A 234 -1.57 -10.03 3.13
CA VAL A 234 -1.80 -11.46 2.84
C VAL A 234 -1.37 -11.79 1.41
N LEU A 235 -1.76 -10.97 0.44
CA LEU A 235 -1.46 -11.19 -0.98
C LEU A 235 0.03 -11.10 -1.28
N ARG A 236 0.78 -10.26 -0.55
CA ARG A 236 2.24 -10.23 -0.61
C ARG A 236 2.86 -11.57 -0.22
N VAL A 237 2.37 -12.19 0.85
CA VAL A 237 2.83 -13.52 1.29
C VAL A 237 2.47 -14.58 0.24
N VAL A 238 1.24 -14.54 -0.27
CA VAL A 238 0.77 -15.46 -1.32
C VAL A 238 1.63 -15.35 -2.59
N ALA A 239 1.94 -14.12 -3.03
CA ALA A 239 2.82 -13.89 -4.18
C ALA A 239 4.23 -14.46 -3.93
N SER A 240 4.79 -14.27 -2.73
CA SER A 240 6.08 -14.85 -2.36
C SER A 240 6.10 -16.37 -2.47
N ILE A 241 5.03 -17.05 -2.03
CA ILE A 241 4.92 -18.52 -2.11
C ILE A 241 4.82 -18.98 -3.57
N TYR A 242 4.03 -18.29 -4.39
CA TYR A 242 3.89 -18.62 -5.80
C TYR A 242 5.18 -18.40 -6.61
N CYS A 243 6.00 -17.41 -6.23
CA CYS A 243 7.32 -17.20 -6.81
C CYS A 243 8.34 -18.25 -6.32
N ALA A 244 8.35 -18.61 -5.03
CA ALA A 244 9.29 -19.60 -4.48
C ALA A 244 9.16 -20.99 -5.14
N LYS A 245 7.92 -21.38 -5.50
CA LYS A 245 7.65 -22.63 -6.24
C LYS A 245 8.35 -22.73 -7.61
N LEU A 246 8.88 -21.63 -8.14
CA LEU A 246 9.59 -21.60 -9.43
C LEU A 246 11.09 -21.87 -9.32
N ASP A 247 11.70 -21.63 -8.15
CA ASP A 247 13.13 -21.89 -7.93
C ASP A 247 13.43 -23.41 -7.80
N ASP A 248 12.41 -24.20 -7.44
CA ASP A 248 12.48 -25.67 -7.38
C ASP A 248 12.43 -26.37 -8.75
N ARG A 249 12.22 -25.63 -9.86
CA ARG A 249 12.26 -26.19 -11.22
C ARG A 249 13.67 -25.97 -11.80
N PRO A 250 14.37 -27.01 -12.31
CA PRO A 250 15.66 -26.81 -12.96
C PRO A 250 15.51 -25.81 -14.12
N ARG A 251 16.36 -24.77 -14.14
CA ARG A 251 16.38 -23.70 -15.16
C ARG A 251 16.41 -24.30 -16.56
N ALA A 252 15.25 -24.41 -17.21
CA ALA A 252 15.16 -24.81 -18.59
C ALA A 252 15.34 -23.58 -19.49
N SER A 253 16.51 -23.55 -20.12
CA SER A 253 17.01 -22.66 -21.18
C SER A 253 17.16 -21.16 -20.90
N PRO A 254 18.35 -20.57 -21.14
CA PRO A 254 18.50 -19.13 -21.25
C PRO A 254 17.72 -18.63 -22.47
N SER A 255 17.09 -17.47 -22.33
CA SER A 255 16.50 -16.74 -23.44
C SER A 255 17.61 -16.33 -24.43
N PRO A 256 17.41 -16.47 -25.75
CA PRO A 256 18.46 -16.22 -26.76
C PRO A 256 18.84 -14.73 -26.95
N TRP A 257 18.43 -13.81 -26.07
CA TRP A 257 18.68 -12.38 -26.22
C TRP A 257 19.69 -11.80 -25.23
N ALA A 258 20.35 -12.62 -24.40
CA ALA A 258 21.42 -12.18 -23.50
C ALA A 258 22.80 -12.03 -24.19
N SER A 259 22.83 -11.72 -25.49
CA SER A 259 24.07 -11.41 -26.21
C SER A 259 23.86 -10.35 -27.29
N SER A 260 23.52 -9.12 -26.91
CA SER A 260 23.90 -7.90 -27.63
C SER A 260 23.25 -6.67 -27.00
N SER A 261 24.09 -5.68 -26.68
CA SER A 261 23.85 -4.29 -26.24
C SER A 261 24.08 -4.06 -24.75
#